data_AF-A0A9X9F524-F1
#
_entry.id   AF-A0A9X9F524-F1
#
_cell.length_a   1.000
_cell.length_b   1.000
_cell.length_c   1.000
_cell.angle_alpha   90.00
_cell.angle_beta   90.00
_cell.angle_gamma   90.00
#
_symmetry.space_group_name_H-M   'P 1'
#
loop_
_entity.id
_entity.type
_entity.pdbx_description
1 polymer ?
#
loop_
_entity_poly.entity_id
_entity_poly.type
_entity_poly.pdbx_seq_one_letter_code
_entity_poly.pdbx_strand_id
1 'polypeptide(L)' 'WTANYVLMRCLRFPSAFPIDDVGLHNAIKFITGSENKPTKNEIKDFAANWANWESYATFYLWRVLY' A
#
# COMPACT_ATOMS: atom_id res chain seq x y z
N TRP A 1 -1.05 -10.97 -2.14
CA TRP A 1 -2.07 -10.28 -1.33
C TRP A 1 -2.28 -10.95 0.03
N THR A 2 -2.85 -12.17 0.09
CA THR A 2 -3.22 -12.86 1.35
C THR A 2 -2.09 -12.98 2.37
N ALA A 3 -0.91 -13.44 1.96
CA ALA A 3 0.23 -13.59 2.87
C ALA A 3 0.65 -12.24 3.51
N ASN A 4 0.78 -11.18 2.70
CA ASN A 4 1.07 -9.84 3.21
C ASN A 4 -0.03 -9.34 4.15
N TYR A 5 -1.30 -9.56 3.81
CA TYR A 5 -2.41 -9.17 4.68
C TYR A 5 -2.35 -9.87 6.06
N VAL A 6 -2.05 -11.17 6.10
CA VAL A 6 -1.86 -11.92 7.34
C VAL A 6 -0.64 -11.40 8.12
N LEU A 7 0.49 -11.16 7.44
CA LEU A 7 1.68 -10.60 8.08
C LEU A 7 1.39 -9.23 8.73
N MET A 8 0.65 -8.36 8.03
CA MET A 8 0.23 -7.05 8.55
C MET A 8 -0.70 -7.18 9.76
N ARG A 9 -1.82 -7.90 9.61
CA ARG A 9 -2.95 -7.85 10.56
C ARG A 9 -2.83 -8.83 11.72
N CYS A 10 -2.27 -10.01 11.47
CA CYS A 10 -2.19 -11.07 12.47
C CYS A 10 -0.82 -11.08 13.16
N LEU A 11 0.26 -10.95 12.37
CA LEU A 11 1.62 -11.08 12.88
C LEU A 11 2.28 -9.73 13.19
N ARG A 12 1.59 -8.61 12.90
CA ARG A 12 2.05 -7.23 13.17
C ARG A 12 3.43 -6.94 12.55
N PHE A 13 3.73 -7.57 11.43
CA PHE A 13 5.00 -7.38 10.75
C PHE A 13 4.96 -6.04 10.01
N PRO A 14 5.71 -5.01 10.45
CA PRO A 14 5.48 -3.63 10.03
C PRO A 14 5.89 -3.36 8.58
N SER A 15 6.77 -4.19 8.01
CA SER A 15 7.21 -4.10 6.62
C SER A 15 6.47 -4.99 5.64
N ALA A 16 5.40 -5.67 6.08
CA ALA A 16 4.55 -6.41 5.17
C ALA A 16 3.82 -5.45 4.23
N PHE A 17 3.92 -5.71 2.93
CA PHE A 17 3.46 -4.79 1.91
C PHE A 17 2.64 -5.48 0.81
N PRO A 18 1.31 -5.29 0.76
CA PRO A 18 0.46 -5.94 -0.23
C PRO A 18 0.48 -5.15 -1.55
N ILE A 19 1.64 -5.13 -2.21
CA ILE A 19 1.87 -4.34 -3.45
C ILE A 19 0.87 -4.63 -4.59
N ASP A 20 0.23 -5.80 -4.61
CA ASP A 20 -0.77 -6.19 -5.60
C ASP A 20 -2.22 -5.88 -5.18
N ASP A 21 -2.42 -5.16 -4.08
CA ASP A 21 -3.75 -4.79 -3.59
C ASP A 21 -4.41 -3.71 -4.44
N VAL A 22 -5.67 -3.96 -4.84
CA VAL A 22 -6.45 -3.02 -5.65
C VAL A 22 -6.85 -1.78 -4.85
N GLY A 23 -7.15 -1.93 -3.56
CA GLY A 23 -7.45 -0.80 -2.68
C GLY A 23 -6.26 0.16 -2.55
N LEU A 24 -5.06 -0.38 -2.37
CA LEU A 24 -3.82 0.37 -2.33
C LEU A 24 -3.56 1.09 -3.65
N HIS A 25 -3.74 0.41 -4.79
CA HIS A 25 -3.59 1.05 -6.11
C HIS A 25 -4.56 2.21 -6.29
N ASN A 26 -5.81 2.04 -5.90
CA ASN A 26 -6.83 3.08 -5.98
C ASN A 26 -6.53 4.25 -5.04
N ALA A 27 -6.06 3.98 -3.82
CA ALA A 27 -5.67 5.01 -2.87
C ALA A 27 -4.48 5.83 -3.39
N ILE A 28 -3.44 5.17 -3.90
CA ILE A 28 -2.28 5.85 -4.50
C ILE A 28 -2.71 6.66 -5.73
N LYS A 29 -3.57 6.10 -6.58
CA LYS A 29 -4.13 6.82 -7.73
C LYS A 29 -4.88 8.08 -7.29
N PHE A 30 -5.72 7.97 -6.26
CA PHE A 30 -6.51 9.08 -5.73
C PHE A 30 -5.63 10.21 -5.16
N ILE A 31 -4.63 9.89 -4.34
CA ILE A 31 -3.76 10.91 -3.73
C ILE A 31 -2.79 11.56 -4.73
N THR A 32 -2.39 10.83 -5.79
CA THR A 32 -1.49 11.35 -6.82
C THR A 32 -2.22 12.09 -7.93
N GLY A 33 -3.56 12.00 -7.98
CA GLY A 33 -4.37 12.57 -9.05
C GLY A 33 -4.12 11.93 -10.42
N SER A 34 -3.52 10.74 -10.46
CA SER A 34 -3.21 10.05 -11.71
C SER A 34 -4.47 9.47 -12.36
N GLU A 35 -4.61 9.58 -13.67
CA GLU A 35 -5.70 8.96 -14.41
C GLU A 35 -5.50 7.45 -14.60
N ASN A 36 -4.25 7.00 -14.57
CA ASN A 36 -3.85 5.62 -14.84
C ASN A 36 -3.62 4.82 -13.56
N LYS A 37 -3.71 3.50 -13.69
CA LYS A 37 -3.34 2.58 -12.61
C LYS A 37 -1.82 2.70 -12.37
N PRO A 38 -1.37 2.96 -11.13
CA PRO A 38 0.06 3.04 -10.85
C PRO A 38 0.72 1.68 -11.10
N THR A 39 1.89 1.73 -11.73
CA THR A 39 2.74 0.57 -11.97
C THR A 39 3.37 0.08 -10.67
N LYS A 40 3.81 -1.18 -10.64
CA LYS A 40 4.50 -1.73 -9.44
C LYS A 40 5.76 -0.96 -9.08
N ASN A 41 6.46 -0.39 -10.06
CA ASN A 41 7.67 0.39 -9.81
C ASN A 41 7.32 1.72 -9.15
N GLU A 42 6.34 2.45 -9.67
CA GLU A 42 5.87 3.70 -9.04
C GLU A 42 5.38 3.47 -7.61
N ILE A 43 4.69 2.35 -7.35
CA ILE A 43 4.26 1.99 -5.99
C ILE A 43 5.46 1.72 -5.08
N LYS A 44 6.52 1.05 -5.56
CA LYS A 44 7.75 0.82 -4.79
C LYS A 44 8.49 2.12 -4.51
N ASP A 45 8.62 2.98 -5.50
CA ASP A 45 9.28 4.29 -5.37
C ASP A 45 8.50 5.17 -4.37
N PHE A 46 7.17 5.12 -4.43
CA PHE A 46 6.31 5.78 -3.46
C PHE A 46 6.48 5.19 -2.05
N ALA A 47 6.57 3.86 -1.95
CA ALA A 47 6.74 3.12 -0.70
C ALA A 47 8.11 3.37 -0.03
N ALA A 48 9.14 3.73 -0.80
CA ALA A 48 10.47 4.02 -0.28
C ALA A 48 10.48 5.14 0.78
N ASN A 49 9.52 6.08 0.73
CA ASN A 49 9.41 7.18 1.70
C ASN A 49 9.00 6.71 3.12
N TRP A 50 8.49 5.48 3.26
CA TRP A 50 7.98 4.90 4.50
C TRP A 50 8.50 3.47 4.71
N ALA A 51 9.77 3.27 4.32
CA ALA A 51 10.48 2.01 4.49
C ALA A 51 10.42 1.52 5.95
N ASN A 52 10.18 0.21 6.12
CA ASN A 52 9.92 -0.49 7.39
C ASN A 52 8.56 -0.21 8.06
N TRP A 53 7.75 0.68 7.49
CA TRP A 53 6.42 1.04 7.98
C TRP A 53 5.33 0.76 6.95
N GLU A 54 5.59 -0.18 6.04
CA GLU A 54 4.74 -0.51 4.90
C GLU A 54 3.31 -0.92 5.30
N SER A 55 3.20 -1.66 6.38
CA SER A 55 1.90 -2.10 6.87
C SER A 55 1.06 -0.93 7.39
N TYR A 56 1.70 0.04 8.04
CA TYR A 56 1.03 1.20 8.61
C TYR A 56 0.56 2.18 7.54
N ALA A 57 1.42 2.56 6.59
CA ALA A 57 0.97 3.48 5.56
C ALA A 57 -0.09 2.84 4.66
N THR A 58 0.02 1.54 4.35
CA THR A 58 -1.04 0.81 3.63
C THR A 58 -2.39 0.91 4.36
N PHE A 59 -2.40 0.78 5.69
CA PHE A 59 -3.62 0.92 6.49
C PHE A 59 -4.25 2.31 6.36
N TYR A 60 -3.45 3.38 6.43
CA TYR A 60 -3.94 4.74 6.25
C TYR A 60 -4.38 5.02 4.81
N LEU A 61 -3.67 4.49 3.80
CA LEU A 61 -4.04 4.63 2.39
C LEU A 61 -5.41 4.01 2.12
N TRP A 62 -5.73 2.84 2.69
CA TRP A 62 -7.08 2.29 2.60
C TRP A 62 -8.15 3.20 3.20
N ARG A 63 -7.82 3.98 4.23
CA ARG A 63 -8.76 4.92 4.88
C ARG A 63 -9.06 6.16 4.04
N VAL A 64 -8.23 6.49 3.06
CA VAL A 64 -8.43 7.63 2.15
C VAL A 64 -9.59 7.39 1.17
N LEU A 65 -9.94 6.13 0.91
CA LEU A 65 -11.02 5.77 -0.02
C LEU A 65 -12.42 5.77 0.63
N TYR A 66 -12.53 6.08 1.92
CA TYR A 66 -13.79 6.23 2.65
C TYR A 66 -14.19 7.71 2.71
#